data_AF-A0A1D3ULK0-F1
#
_entry.id   AF-A0A1D3ULK0-F1
#
_cell.length_a   1.000
_cell.length_b   1.000
_cell.length_c   1.000
_cell.angle_alpha   90.00
_cell.angle_beta   90.00
_cell.angle_gamma   90.00
#
_symmetry.space_group_name_H-M   'P 1'
#
loop_
_entity.id
_entity.type
_entity.pdbx_description
1 polymer ?
#
loop_
_entity_poly.entity_id
_entity_poly.type
_entity_poly.pdbx_seq_one_letter_code
_entity_poly.pdbx_strand_id
1 'polypeptide(L)'
;MSYKKLKIENPLVGSEKELLRVNLGGKSGIYGACSIEDFLPGISDLSLTHEDAEGFLGYPTSFTPANFWRKDGGVSVWMYEEAFDNWQDLYGMDAVKVFYHSGHGNMLEDGTYMAPMGAVWDDRSLALSSKMAFANEKLRYLFWSTCLSLRVHDGHSPDRTWRLANKGGLRMIFGYETVSYDSGRYGSEFWKQWKKGKSFSDAFIEASWSLFRNQTPVVCACGNTKEEVQKRLFSERMFYSGAVSSNWYWWKWREAQNHKGLKTARAKAPQNMDVLLLKPYIIDDDLMSAIANKVGINKRTAKSIAIGQDGLRCIGTKDILVSVDSSGTLQLQMAQANYLNDNRISEIQATKIARELIEDLGIAKDVKLTPATTYNSFLCGANTKTGEQGKPTVVETIIQFRQVNDKMESVNADSGFVAVAVDNDGKITRLTSSVKPIVDTQKSIDMQSLAKKREVKMKELSVEERFERKINRLINGTTNNSKLMKITDAPKVMIETLSDKIGYDFSSNYAQPVQQRDIEIKVGDFVKRYQLRVDL
;
A
#
# COMPACT_ATOMS: atom_id res chain seq x y z
N MET A 1 25.84 -15.17 -19.56
CA MET A 1 27.02 -14.35 -19.25
C MET A 1 26.77 -13.61 -17.95
N SER A 2 27.51 -13.97 -16.90
CA SER A 2 27.30 -13.53 -15.52
C SER A 2 27.77 -12.08 -15.30
N TYR A 3 26.93 -11.23 -14.71
CA TYR A 3 27.34 -9.94 -14.18
C TYR A 3 28.29 -10.18 -12.99
N LYS A 4 29.60 -10.33 -13.26
CA LYS A 4 30.65 -10.58 -12.25
C LYS A 4 30.69 -9.57 -11.08
N LYS A 5 29.94 -8.46 -11.15
CA LYS A 5 29.82 -7.44 -10.09
C LYS A 5 28.80 -7.81 -8.99
N LEU A 6 28.00 -8.86 -9.17
CA LEU A 6 27.12 -9.39 -8.12
C LEU A 6 27.79 -10.49 -7.28
N LYS A 7 28.97 -10.99 -7.69
CA LYS A 7 29.79 -11.96 -6.94
C LYS A 7 30.85 -11.26 -6.07
N ILE A 8 30.44 -10.44 -5.10
CA ILE A 8 31.30 -10.04 -3.98
C ILE A 8 30.38 -9.92 -2.75
N GLU A 9 30.70 -10.72 -1.73
CA GLU A 9 30.10 -10.81 -0.39
C GLU A 9 28.63 -11.24 -0.31
N ASN A 10 28.43 -12.37 0.37
CA ASN A 10 27.13 -12.88 0.77
C ASN A 10 26.65 -12.07 1.99
N PRO A 11 25.66 -11.17 1.89
CA PRO A 11 25.12 -10.46 3.05
C PRO A 11 23.85 -11.14 3.58
N LEU A 12 23.54 -12.37 3.15
CA LEU A 12 22.23 -13.00 3.40
C LEU A 12 22.08 -13.64 4.79
N VAL A 13 23.01 -13.38 5.72
CA VAL A 13 22.64 -13.38 7.13
C VAL A 13 22.11 -11.99 7.39
N GLY A 14 20.79 -11.82 7.38
CA GLY A 14 20.18 -10.57 7.79
C GLY A 14 20.76 -10.18 9.15
N SER A 15 21.66 -9.19 9.16
CA SER A 15 21.82 -8.35 10.34
C SER A 15 20.41 -7.93 10.73
N GLU A 16 20.08 -8.04 12.01
CA GLU A 16 18.85 -7.51 12.59
C GLU A 16 18.46 -6.25 11.84
N LYS A 17 17.23 -6.21 11.30
CA LYS A 17 16.71 -5.01 10.61
C LYS A 17 17.09 -3.82 11.47
N GLU A 18 18.06 -3.03 11.02
CA GLU A 18 18.29 -1.73 11.63
C GLU A 18 17.02 -0.95 11.30
N LEU A 19 16.10 -0.92 12.27
CA LEU A 19 14.95 -0.05 12.24
C LEU A 19 15.53 1.34 12.04
N LEU A 20 15.32 1.93 10.86
CA LEU A 20 15.71 3.30 10.57
C LEU A 20 15.00 4.18 11.60
N ARG A 21 15.72 4.57 12.65
CA ARG A 21 15.16 5.37 13.74
C ARG A 21 14.81 6.75 13.19
N VAL A 22 13.61 7.21 13.51
CA VAL A 22 13.15 8.56 13.11
C VAL A 22 14.03 9.60 13.80
N ASN A 23 14.65 10.48 13.01
CA ASN A 23 15.41 11.61 13.52
C ASN A 23 14.49 12.85 13.63
N LEU A 24 14.31 13.35 14.85
CA LEU A 24 13.42 14.47 15.19
C LEU A 24 14.22 15.71 15.63
N GLY A 25 13.53 16.85 15.79
CA GLY A 25 14.13 18.10 16.25
C GLY A 25 14.71 18.96 15.12
N GLY A 26 14.38 18.63 13.87
CA GLY A 26 14.68 19.47 12.73
C GLY A 26 13.92 20.79 12.75
N LYS A 27 14.45 21.79 12.06
CA LYS A 27 13.77 23.06 11.77
C LYS A 27 13.80 23.37 10.27
N SER A 28 13.95 22.33 9.45
CA SER A 28 14.13 22.43 8.01
C SER A 28 12.83 22.79 7.28
N GLY A 29 11.67 22.59 7.92
CA GLY A 29 10.36 22.78 7.30
C GLY A 29 10.08 21.74 6.21
N ILE A 30 10.74 20.58 6.23
CA ILE A 30 10.61 19.59 5.16
C ILE A 30 9.61 18.49 5.51
N TYR A 31 9.76 17.84 6.67
CA TYR A 31 8.99 16.65 7.02
C TYR A 31 8.28 16.84 8.36
N GLY A 32 7.01 16.44 8.42
CA GLY A 32 6.24 16.33 9.65
C GLY A 32 5.22 15.19 9.54
N ALA A 33 4.87 14.57 10.66
CA ALA A 33 3.86 13.52 10.67
C ALA A 33 2.95 13.55 11.91
N CYS A 34 1.78 12.96 11.76
CA CYS A 34 0.84 12.64 12.82
C CYS A 34 0.43 11.17 12.72
N SER A 35 0.30 10.49 13.85
CA SER A 35 -0.23 9.12 13.93
C SER A 35 -1.08 8.95 15.17
N ILE A 36 -2.27 8.37 15.05
CA ILE A 36 -3.20 8.22 16.18
C ILE A 36 -3.60 6.75 16.32
N GLU A 37 -3.38 6.19 17.50
CA GLU A 37 -3.82 4.85 17.89
C GLU A 37 -4.88 4.93 18.99
N ASP A 38 -4.69 5.84 19.93
CA ASP A 38 -5.63 6.14 21.02
C ASP A 38 -6.57 7.28 20.61
N PHE A 39 -7.84 6.94 20.37
CA PHE A 39 -8.88 7.89 19.98
C PHE A 39 -9.83 8.20 21.13
N LEU A 40 -10.52 9.34 20.99
CA LEU A 40 -11.58 9.71 21.93
C LEU A 40 -12.74 8.69 21.92
N PRO A 41 -13.53 8.63 23.01
CA PRO A 41 -14.64 7.69 23.10
C PRO A 41 -15.64 7.80 21.95
N GLY A 42 -16.15 6.66 21.48
CA GLY A 42 -17.04 6.60 20.31
C GLY A 42 -16.35 6.22 18.99
N ILE A 43 -15.02 6.06 19.02
CA ILE A 43 -14.17 5.72 17.87
C ILE A 43 -13.32 4.51 18.24
N SER A 44 -13.01 3.64 17.28
CA SER A 44 -12.16 2.48 17.55
C SER A 44 -10.68 2.83 17.57
N ASP A 45 -9.98 2.40 18.61
CA ASP A 45 -8.52 2.45 18.61
C ASP A 45 -7.91 1.64 17.46
N LEU A 46 -6.75 2.09 17.02
CA LEU A 46 -5.91 1.42 16.03
C LEU A 46 -4.64 0.91 16.70
N SER A 47 -3.87 0.09 16.01
CA SER A 47 -2.73 -0.60 16.62
C SER A 47 -1.43 -0.48 15.85
N LEU A 48 -1.46 0.13 14.66
CA LEU A 48 -0.34 0.11 13.73
C LEU A 48 -0.11 1.44 13.00
N THR A 49 -0.72 2.54 13.45
CA THR A 49 -0.57 3.85 12.76
C THR A 49 0.77 4.50 13.12
N HIS A 50 1.32 4.18 14.28
CA HIS A 50 2.63 4.65 14.71
C HIS A 50 3.73 4.03 13.85
N GLU A 51 3.71 2.71 13.65
CA GLU A 51 4.64 2.00 12.79
C GLU A 51 4.52 2.46 11.33
N ASP A 52 3.31 2.83 10.89
CA ASP A 52 3.07 3.35 9.56
C ASP A 52 3.78 4.70 9.33
N ALA A 53 3.54 5.66 10.22
CA ALA A 53 4.19 6.97 10.19
C ALA A 53 5.72 6.86 10.42
N GLU A 54 6.16 5.97 11.31
CA GLU A 54 7.57 5.64 11.51
C GLU A 54 8.20 5.13 10.22
N GLY A 55 7.56 4.17 9.56
CA GLY A 55 8.00 3.61 8.30
C GLY A 55 8.13 4.67 7.20
N PHE A 56 7.25 5.69 7.22
CA PHE A 56 7.35 6.82 6.29
C PHE A 56 8.48 7.78 6.68
N LEU A 57 8.64 8.15 7.96
CA LEU A 57 9.66 9.12 8.37
C LEU A 57 11.08 8.54 8.44
N GLY A 58 11.24 7.25 8.71
CA GLY A 58 12.54 6.62 8.94
C GLY A 58 13.51 6.80 7.77
N TYR A 59 13.03 6.67 6.53
CA TYR A 59 13.89 6.88 5.35
C TYR A 59 14.32 8.35 5.15
N PRO A 60 13.41 9.34 4.99
CA PRO A 60 13.81 10.72 4.76
C PRO A 60 14.60 11.32 5.93
N THR A 61 14.33 10.92 7.17
CA THR A 61 15.00 11.46 8.35
C THR A 61 16.42 10.93 8.58
N SER A 62 16.82 9.89 7.82
CA SER A 62 18.23 9.51 7.71
C SER A 62 19.09 10.57 7.00
N PHE A 63 18.48 11.49 6.25
CA PHE A 63 19.16 12.58 5.52
C PHE A 63 18.87 13.96 6.10
N THR A 64 17.64 14.18 6.60
CA THR A 64 17.25 15.48 7.17
C THR A 64 16.25 15.28 8.30
N PRO A 65 16.56 15.70 9.55
CA PRO A 65 15.65 15.54 10.67
C PRO A 65 14.26 16.15 10.38
N ALA A 66 13.20 15.45 10.81
CA ALA A 66 11.83 15.94 10.73
C ALA A 66 11.59 17.04 11.76
N ASN A 67 10.70 17.96 11.41
CA ASN A 67 10.27 19.03 12.31
C ASN A 67 9.52 18.46 13.52
N PHE A 68 8.60 17.54 13.27
CA PHE A 68 7.81 16.90 14.31
C PHE A 68 7.28 15.54 13.89
N TRP A 69 6.99 14.73 14.90
CA TRP A 69 6.07 13.59 14.80
C TRP A 69 5.19 13.63 16.05
N ARG A 70 3.89 13.89 15.88
CA ARG A 70 2.92 13.93 16.98
C ARG A 70 2.09 12.65 17.01
N LYS A 71 1.79 12.18 18.23
CA LYS A 71 1.06 10.94 18.47
C LYS A 71 -0.16 11.19 19.36
N ASP A 72 -1.22 10.43 19.11
CA ASP A 72 -2.41 10.33 19.97
C ASP A 72 -2.93 11.69 20.43
N GLY A 73 -3.08 11.91 21.74
CA GLY A 73 -3.53 13.17 22.33
C GLY A 73 -2.66 14.40 22.00
N GLY A 74 -1.48 14.22 21.40
CA GLY A 74 -0.69 15.30 20.82
C GLY A 74 -1.20 15.81 19.47
N VAL A 75 -2.19 15.14 18.86
CA VAL A 75 -2.79 15.49 17.57
C VAL A 75 -4.19 16.07 17.80
N SER A 76 -4.42 17.31 17.36
CA SER A 76 -5.69 18.01 17.53
C SER A 76 -6.02 18.86 16.29
N VAL A 77 -7.27 19.33 16.20
CA VAL A 77 -7.79 19.98 14.97
C VAL A 77 -7.02 21.23 14.56
N TRP A 78 -6.42 21.97 15.51
CA TRP A 78 -5.66 23.20 15.22
C TRP A 78 -4.52 22.97 14.22
N MET A 79 -3.95 21.75 14.16
CA MET A 79 -2.82 21.44 13.27
C MET A 79 -3.19 21.50 11.78
N TYR A 80 -4.48 21.59 11.45
CA TYR A 80 -5.00 21.51 10.08
C TYR A 80 -5.78 22.77 9.66
N GLU A 81 -5.94 23.74 10.56
CA GLU A 81 -6.71 24.96 10.33
C GLU A 81 -5.78 26.18 10.29
N GLU A 82 -6.08 27.13 9.42
CA GLU A 82 -5.20 28.25 9.00
C GLU A 82 -4.51 29.01 10.14
N ALA A 83 -5.19 29.15 11.28
CA ALA A 83 -4.66 29.91 12.40
C ALA A 83 -3.39 29.30 13.01
N PHE A 84 -3.22 27.97 12.90
CA PHE A 84 -2.16 27.25 13.61
C PHE A 84 -1.50 26.13 12.79
N ASP A 85 -1.85 25.96 11.53
CA ASP A 85 -1.26 24.94 10.65
C ASP A 85 0.20 25.25 10.24
N ASN A 86 0.68 26.48 10.45
CA ASN A 86 2.10 26.88 10.42
C ASN A 86 2.58 27.49 11.76
N TRP A 87 2.16 26.91 12.90
CA TRP A 87 2.53 27.42 14.22
C TRP A 87 4.05 27.40 14.45
N GLN A 88 4.62 28.58 14.76
CA GLN A 88 6.04 28.80 15.05
C GLN A 88 7.00 28.31 13.95
N ASP A 89 6.53 28.25 12.69
CA ASP A 89 7.28 27.67 11.57
C ASP A 89 7.71 26.20 11.79
N LEU A 90 7.13 25.54 12.78
CA LEU A 90 7.60 24.26 13.28
C LEU A 90 6.50 23.21 13.31
N TYR A 91 5.29 23.56 13.73
CA TYR A 91 4.19 22.63 13.94
C TYR A 91 2.99 22.95 13.06
N GLY A 92 2.22 21.90 12.76
CA GLY A 92 1.05 21.98 11.89
C GLY A 92 1.35 21.48 10.49
N MET A 93 0.28 21.23 9.74
CA MET A 93 0.34 20.60 8.43
C MET A 93 1.04 21.47 7.38
N ASP A 94 0.89 22.80 7.45
CA ASP A 94 1.48 23.76 6.51
C ASP A 94 2.85 24.31 6.97
N ALA A 95 3.34 23.89 8.15
CA ALA A 95 4.71 24.15 8.59
C ALA A 95 5.77 23.32 7.87
N VAL A 96 5.36 22.31 7.10
CA VAL A 96 6.27 21.36 6.45
C VAL A 96 5.92 21.13 4.99
N LYS A 97 6.93 20.90 4.15
CA LYS A 97 6.74 20.60 2.72
C LYS A 97 5.99 19.28 2.48
N VAL A 98 6.26 18.27 3.31
CA VAL A 98 5.70 16.92 3.24
C VAL A 98 5.07 16.59 4.58
N PHE A 99 3.76 16.41 4.57
CA PHE A 99 2.99 16.04 5.74
C PHE A 99 2.38 14.65 5.57
N TYR A 100 2.49 13.82 6.61
CA TYR A 100 1.98 12.46 6.63
C TYR A 100 1.05 12.25 7.83
N HIS A 101 -0.18 11.80 7.59
CA HIS A 101 -1.13 11.48 8.65
C HIS A 101 -1.57 10.02 8.55
N SER A 102 -1.45 9.27 9.64
CA SER A 102 -1.97 7.90 9.74
C SER A 102 -3.03 7.78 10.84
N GLY A 103 -4.17 7.19 10.50
CA GLY A 103 -5.33 7.16 11.39
C GLY A 103 -6.61 6.66 10.73
N HIS A 104 -7.73 7.08 11.30
CA HIS A 104 -9.05 6.95 10.69
C HIS A 104 -9.35 8.09 9.72
N GLY A 105 -10.29 7.82 8.82
CA GLY A 105 -10.88 8.83 7.95
C GLY A 105 -12.28 8.41 7.55
N ASN A 106 -13.09 9.36 7.13
CA ASN A 106 -14.38 9.11 6.50
C ASN A 106 -14.69 10.26 5.53
N MET A 107 -15.65 10.05 4.62
CA MET A 107 -16.16 11.10 3.75
C MET A 107 -17.68 11.12 3.81
N LEU A 108 -18.22 12.30 4.08
CA LEU A 108 -19.66 12.56 4.06
C LEU A 108 -20.19 12.58 2.61
N GLU A 109 -21.50 12.42 2.46
CA GLU A 109 -22.18 12.43 1.15
C GLU A 109 -21.99 13.74 0.39
N ASP A 110 -21.82 14.86 1.10
CA ASP A 110 -21.54 16.17 0.52
C ASP A 110 -20.11 16.30 -0.04
N GLY A 111 -19.24 15.32 0.22
CA GLY A 111 -17.84 15.28 -0.20
C GLY A 111 -16.87 15.86 0.82
N THR A 112 -17.35 16.27 2.01
CA THR A 112 -16.49 16.70 3.13
C THR A 112 -15.76 15.51 3.72
N TYR A 113 -14.43 15.56 3.70
CA TYR A 113 -13.60 14.59 4.40
C TYR A 113 -13.53 14.92 5.89
N MET A 114 -13.52 13.89 6.73
CA MET A 114 -13.33 14.00 8.17
C MET A 114 -12.24 13.04 8.65
N ALA A 115 -11.43 13.51 9.60
CA ALA A 115 -10.50 12.68 10.36
C ALA A 115 -10.72 12.93 11.86
N PRO A 116 -10.82 11.88 12.69
CA PRO A 116 -10.85 12.07 14.12
C PRO A 116 -9.45 12.27 14.68
N MET A 117 -9.35 13.14 15.67
CA MET A 117 -8.11 13.50 16.34
C MET A 117 -7.97 12.75 17.67
N GLY A 118 -6.74 12.69 18.21
CA GLY A 118 -6.49 12.05 19.50
C GLY A 118 -6.84 12.93 20.71
N ALA A 119 -7.13 14.22 20.51
CA ALA A 119 -7.58 15.12 21.58
C ALA A 119 -8.60 16.16 21.09
N VAL A 120 -9.38 16.67 22.06
CA VAL A 120 -10.30 17.79 21.88
C VAL A 120 -9.52 19.10 21.89
N TRP A 121 -9.85 19.99 20.95
CA TRP A 121 -9.38 21.37 20.93
C TRP A 121 -10.53 22.27 20.50
N ASP A 122 -10.78 23.36 21.25
CA ASP A 122 -11.87 24.29 20.96
C ASP A 122 -13.21 23.54 20.80
N ASP A 123 -13.50 22.66 21.77
CA ASP A 123 -14.66 21.77 21.84
C ASP A 123 -14.88 20.84 20.62
N ARG A 124 -13.84 20.64 19.80
CA ARG A 124 -13.87 19.82 18.58
C ARG A 124 -12.78 18.76 18.58
N SER A 125 -13.11 17.60 18.02
CA SER A 125 -12.17 16.47 17.84
C SER A 125 -12.13 15.93 16.41
N LEU A 126 -12.85 16.53 15.48
CA LEU A 126 -12.88 16.15 14.07
C LEU A 126 -12.25 17.25 13.23
N ALA A 127 -11.18 16.91 12.52
CA ALA A 127 -10.64 17.77 11.47
C ALA A 127 -11.48 17.55 10.20
N LEU A 128 -12.02 18.63 9.64
CA LEU A 128 -12.92 18.59 8.49
C LEU A 128 -12.31 19.33 7.31
N SER A 129 -12.34 18.76 6.10
CA SER A 129 -11.79 19.44 4.91
C SER A 129 -12.49 20.77 4.62
N SER A 130 -13.73 20.96 5.06
CA SER A 130 -14.47 22.23 4.96
C SER A 130 -13.96 23.34 5.88
N LYS A 131 -13.16 23.01 6.91
CA LYS A 131 -12.52 23.96 7.84
C LYS A 131 -11.01 24.06 7.65
N MET A 132 -10.43 23.14 6.90
CA MET A 132 -9.01 23.17 6.56
C MET A 132 -8.71 24.31 5.60
N ALA A 133 -7.50 24.85 5.73
CA ALA A 133 -6.87 25.76 4.80
C ALA A 133 -5.40 25.39 4.79
N PHE A 134 -4.81 25.12 3.62
CA PHE A 134 -3.42 24.68 3.56
C PHE A 134 -2.78 24.99 2.21
N ALA A 135 -1.45 24.82 2.19
CA ALA A 135 -0.53 24.99 1.07
C ALA A 135 -0.27 26.45 0.67
N ASN A 136 -0.85 27.42 1.38
CA ASN A 136 -0.46 28.83 1.26
C ASN A 136 0.92 29.10 1.88
N GLU A 137 1.41 28.24 2.78
CA GLU A 137 2.75 28.32 3.36
C GLU A 137 3.70 27.29 2.70
N LYS A 138 4.10 26.21 3.39
CA LYS A 138 5.17 25.29 2.95
C LYS A 138 4.67 23.99 2.32
N LEU A 139 3.47 23.51 2.64
CA LEU A 139 2.96 22.21 2.24
C LEU A 139 2.84 22.08 0.73
N ARG A 140 3.44 21.02 0.19
CA ARG A 140 3.36 20.65 -1.23
C ARG A 140 2.90 19.22 -1.42
N TYR A 141 3.12 18.33 -0.45
CA TYR A 141 2.76 16.92 -0.53
C TYR A 141 2.02 16.48 0.73
N LEU A 142 0.80 16.01 0.55
CA LEU A 142 -0.09 15.61 1.63
C LEU A 142 -0.43 14.13 1.53
N PHE A 143 0.01 13.34 2.51
CA PHE A 143 -0.29 11.91 2.58
C PHE A 143 -1.33 11.63 3.66
N TRP A 144 -2.49 11.15 3.24
CA TRP A 144 -3.54 10.65 4.11
C TRP A 144 -3.54 9.12 4.09
N SER A 145 -2.84 8.51 5.05
CA SER A 145 -2.92 7.08 5.35
C SER A 145 -4.18 6.77 6.17
N THR A 146 -5.33 7.15 5.61
CA THR A 146 -6.65 7.10 6.25
C THR A 146 -7.70 6.59 5.27
N CYS A 147 -8.83 6.13 5.79
CA CYS A 147 -9.93 5.62 4.99
C CYS A 147 -10.63 6.77 4.24
N LEU A 148 -11.07 6.49 3.00
CA LEU A 148 -11.97 7.39 2.24
C LEU A 148 -11.44 8.83 2.07
N SER A 149 -10.11 9.04 2.12
CA SER A 149 -9.49 10.36 2.05
C SER A 149 -9.45 10.96 0.66
N LEU A 150 -9.60 10.15 -0.39
CA LEU A 150 -9.43 10.62 -1.75
C LEU A 150 -10.38 9.90 -2.70
N ARG A 151 -11.68 10.19 -2.55
CA ARG A 151 -12.73 9.50 -3.31
C ARG A 151 -12.86 9.97 -4.76
N VAL A 152 -13.27 9.05 -5.65
CA VAL A 152 -13.38 9.15 -7.11
C VAL A 152 -14.66 8.51 -7.68
N HIS A 153 -15.44 7.79 -6.85
CA HIS A 153 -16.73 7.19 -7.24
C HIS A 153 -17.92 7.88 -6.58
N ASP A 154 -19.14 7.47 -6.95
CA ASP A 154 -20.41 7.92 -6.36
C ASP A 154 -20.58 9.45 -6.36
N GLY A 155 -20.09 10.11 -7.41
CA GLY A 155 -20.14 11.56 -7.55
C GLY A 155 -19.07 12.31 -6.73
N HIS A 156 -18.17 11.59 -6.06
CA HIS A 156 -17.00 12.20 -5.42
C HIS A 156 -15.83 12.33 -6.39
N SER A 157 -15.00 13.34 -6.16
CA SER A 157 -13.74 13.56 -6.86
C SER A 157 -12.77 14.30 -5.96
N PRO A 158 -11.44 14.18 -6.18
CA PRO A 158 -10.45 14.87 -5.37
C PRO A 158 -10.62 16.39 -5.38
N ASP A 159 -11.01 16.99 -6.51
CA ASP A 159 -11.24 18.43 -6.58
C ASP A 159 -12.49 18.85 -5.77
N ARG A 160 -13.58 18.07 -5.80
CA ARG A 160 -14.78 18.34 -5.01
C ARG A 160 -14.47 18.39 -3.51
N THR A 161 -13.65 17.46 -3.02
CA THR A 161 -13.30 17.38 -1.58
C THR A 161 -12.26 18.42 -1.16
N TRP A 162 -11.22 18.63 -1.96
CA TRP A 162 -10.00 19.30 -1.49
C TRP A 162 -9.77 20.70 -2.06
N ARG A 163 -10.50 21.11 -3.11
CA ARG A 163 -10.26 22.40 -3.79
C ARG A 163 -10.38 23.60 -2.85
N LEU A 164 -11.35 23.60 -1.94
CA LEU A 164 -11.57 24.74 -1.04
C LEU A 164 -10.54 24.84 0.09
N ALA A 165 -10.03 23.68 0.53
CA ALA A 165 -8.99 23.58 1.55
C ALA A 165 -7.61 23.94 0.99
N ASN A 166 -7.32 23.51 -0.24
CA ASN A 166 -6.08 23.85 -0.94
C ASN A 166 -6.10 25.32 -1.37
N LYS A 167 -5.41 26.20 -0.63
CA LYS A 167 -5.30 27.65 -0.90
C LYS A 167 -4.41 28.00 -2.09
N GLY A 168 -4.06 27.00 -2.90
CA GLY A 168 -3.06 27.09 -3.95
C GLY A 168 -1.70 26.77 -3.35
N GLY A 169 -0.92 25.95 -4.06
CA GLY A 169 0.41 25.53 -3.61
C GLY A 169 0.62 24.02 -3.61
N LEU A 170 -0.44 23.23 -3.35
CA LEU A 170 -0.31 21.79 -3.24
C LEU A 170 0.10 21.14 -4.56
N ARG A 171 1.13 20.32 -4.56
CA ARG A 171 1.61 19.58 -5.73
C ARG A 171 0.93 18.22 -5.87
N MET A 172 0.83 17.46 -4.79
CA MET A 172 0.17 16.16 -4.76
C MET A 172 -0.50 15.84 -3.43
N ILE A 173 -1.59 15.08 -3.50
CA ILE A 173 -2.27 14.46 -2.38
C ILE A 173 -2.42 12.95 -2.63
N PHE A 174 -2.23 12.16 -1.58
CA PHE A 174 -2.22 10.70 -1.61
C PHE A 174 -3.23 10.18 -0.59
N GLY A 175 -4.04 9.20 -0.99
CA GLY A 175 -5.09 8.67 -0.11
C GLY A 175 -5.81 7.48 -0.70
N TYR A 176 -7.02 7.21 -0.20
CA TYR A 176 -7.79 6.02 -0.55
C TYR A 176 -9.22 6.37 -0.94
N GLU A 177 -9.72 5.70 -1.98
CA GLU A 177 -11.14 5.68 -2.35
C GLU A 177 -11.93 4.77 -1.39
N THR A 178 -11.29 3.73 -0.86
CA THR A 178 -11.91 2.72 0.01
C THR A 178 -11.48 2.87 1.47
N VAL A 179 -12.09 2.07 2.35
CA VAL A 179 -11.54 1.79 3.69
C VAL A 179 -10.17 1.13 3.55
N SER A 180 -9.16 1.66 4.24
CA SER A 180 -7.81 1.10 4.29
C SER A 180 -7.66 0.11 5.44
N TYR A 181 -6.68 -0.79 5.32
CA TYR A 181 -6.36 -1.76 6.37
C TYR A 181 -5.54 -1.10 7.48
N ASP A 182 -5.72 -1.52 8.74
CA ASP A 182 -4.80 -1.18 9.83
C ASP A 182 -3.46 -1.90 9.60
N SER A 183 -2.42 -1.15 9.23
CA SER A 183 -1.13 -1.72 8.85
C SER A 183 0.02 -0.73 9.00
N GLY A 184 1.06 -1.16 9.73
CA GLY A 184 2.28 -0.38 9.96
C GLY A 184 3.24 -0.33 8.78
N ARG A 185 2.81 -0.81 7.60
CA ARG A 185 3.71 -1.04 6.46
C ARG A 185 3.56 -0.02 5.33
N TYR A 186 2.54 0.84 5.29
CA TYR A 186 2.34 1.71 4.11
C TYR A 186 3.51 2.66 3.90
N GLY A 187 3.95 3.36 4.96
CA GLY A 187 5.05 4.30 4.88
C GLY A 187 6.36 3.67 4.42
N SER A 188 6.75 2.52 5.00
CA SER A 188 7.99 1.84 4.63
C SER A 188 7.92 1.20 3.24
N GLU A 189 6.77 0.64 2.87
CA GLU A 189 6.57 0.05 1.55
C GLU A 189 6.55 1.12 0.44
N PHE A 190 6.03 2.33 0.70
CA PHE A 190 6.13 3.46 -0.23
C PHE A 190 7.60 3.73 -0.61
N TRP A 191 8.50 3.80 0.37
CA TRP A 191 9.92 4.01 0.11
C TRP A 191 10.57 2.82 -0.59
N LYS A 192 10.17 1.59 -0.25
CA LYS A 192 10.63 0.39 -0.96
C LYS A 192 10.25 0.43 -2.44
N GLN A 193 9.05 0.89 -2.78
CA GLN A 193 8.61 1.02 -4.18
C GLN A 193 9.27 2.23 -4.88
N TRP A 194 9.49 3.34 -4.18
CA TRP A 194 10.18 4.52 -4.72
C TRP A 194 11.65 4.23 -5.07
N LYS A 195 12.37 3.48 -4.21
CA LYS A 195 13.75 3.02 -4.45
C LYS A 195 13.87 2.18 -5.73
N LYS A 196 12.80 1.52 -6.16
CA LYS A 196 12.70 0.77 -7.43
C LYS A 196 12.44 1.65 -8.66
N GLY A 197 12.75 2.94 -8.61
CA GLY A 197 12.67 3.78 -9.81
C GLY A 197 11.33 4.47 -10.06
N LYS A 198 10.32 4.27 -9.20
CA LYS A 198 8.94 4.70 -9.46
C LYS A 198 8.69 6.17 -9.14
N SER A 199 7.79 6.80 -9.90
CA SER A 199 7.15 8.09 -9.57
C SER A 199 6.48 8.01 -8.19
N PHE A 200 6.22 9.15 -7.54
CA PHE A 200 5.48 9.15 -6.29
C PHE A 200 4.08 8.53 -6.44
N SER A 201 3.39 8.77 -7.55
CA SER A 201 2.07 8.18 -7.78
C SER A 201 2.14 6.65 -7.86
N ASP A 202 3.12 6.14 -8.63
CA ASP A 202 3.28 4.69 -8.81
C ASP A 202 3.82 4.02 -7.56
N ALA A 203 4.73 4.68 -6.83
CA ALA A 203 5.25 4.17 -5.56
C ALA A 203 4.12 4.00 -4.53
N PHE A 204 3.23 4.99 -4.40
CA PHE A 204 2.10 4.92 -3.48
C PHE A 204 1.09 3.84 -3.89
N ILE A 205 0.65 3.84 -5.16
CA ILE A 205 -0.31 2.83 -5.66
C ILE A 205 0.25 1.41 -5.54
N GLU A 206 1.51 1.19 -5.91
CA GLU A 206 2.15 -0.11 -5.81
C GLU A 206 2.37 -0.54 -4.36
N ALA A 207 2.71 0.38 -3.46
CA ALA A 207 2.90 0.06 -2.05
C ALA A 207 1.59 -0.43 -1.44
N SER A 208 0.52 0.35 -1.56
CA SER A 208 -0.79 -0.02 -1.06
C SER A 208 -1.29 -1.34 -1.67
N TRP A 209 -1.13 -1.52 -2.98
CA TRP A 209 -1.59 -2.72 -3.67
C TRP A 209 -0.75 -3.97 -3.36
N SER A 210 0.54 -3.81 -3.03
CA SER A 210 1.39 -4.92 -2.60
C SER A 210 0.98 -5.45 -1.22
N LEU A 211 0.54 -4.56 -0.32
CA LEU A 211 0.12 -4.92 1.03
C LEU A 211 -1.28 -5.54 1.04
N PHE A 212 -2.25 -4.88 0.38
CA PHE A 212 -3.62 -5.35 0.31
C PHE A 212 -4.22 -5.03 -1.05
N ARG A 213 -4.91 -6.01 -1.65
CA ARG A 213 -5.49 -5.86 -3.00
C ARG A 213 -6.97 -5.52 -3.03
N ASN A 214 -7.64 -5.58 -1.88
CA ASN A 214 -9.04 -5.23 -1.73
C ASN A 214 -9.18 -3.77 -1.30
N GLN A 215 -8.32 -2.88 -1.79
CA GLN A 215 -8.39 -1.45 -1.54
C GLN A 215 -7.99 -0.68 -2.79
N THR A 216 -8.47 0.56 -2.88
CA THR A 216 -8.28 1.43 -4.03
C THR A 216 -7.44 2.64 -3.62
N PRO A 217 -6.11 2.60 -3.79
CA PRO A 217 -5.26 3.76 -3.58
C PRO A 217 -5.46 4.78 -4.70
N VAL A 218 -5.44 6.07 -4.33
CA VAL A 218 -5.62 7.20 -5.24
C VAL A 218 -4.52 8.22 -5.00
N VAL A 219 -4.02 8.81 -6.08
CA VAL A 219 -3.08 9.94 -6.03
C VAL A 219 -3.60 11.02 -6.96
N CYS A 220 -3.68 12.25 -6.45
CA CYS A 220 -4.06 13.41 -7.24
C CYS A 220 -2.93 14.45 -7.25
N ALA A 221 -2.60 14.97 -8.42
CA ALA A 221 -1.72 16.11 -8.59
C ALA A 221 -2.53 17.38 -8.90
N CYS A 222 -1.96 18.55 -8.59
CA CYS A 222 -2.54 19.85 -8.96
C CYS A 222 -1.55 20.67 -9.81
N GLY A 223 -2.03 21.70 -10.51
CA GLY A 223 -1.22 22.62 -11.30
C GLY A 223 -2.03 23.58 -12.17
N ASN A 224 -1.34 24.29 -13.07
CA ASN A 224 -1.96 25.35 -13.87
C ASN A 224 -2.57 24.85 -15.18
N THR A 225 -2.03 23.81 -15.80
CA THR A 225 -2.56 23.20 -17.04
C THR A 225 -2.64 21.68 -16.93
N LYS A 226 -3.49 21.05 -17.75
CA LYS A 226 -3.62 19.58 -17.80
C LYS A 226 -2.28 18.88 -18.02
N GLU A 227 -1.47 19.37 -18.94
CA GLU A 227 -0.17 18.78 -19.32
C GLU A 227 0.83 18.86 -18.16
N GLU A 228 0.85 19.99 -17.44
CA GLU A 228 1.71 20.18 -16.27
C GLU A 228 1.38 19.17 -15.18
N VAL A 229 0.08 19.02 -14.87
CA VAL A 229 -0.40 18.13 -13.81
C VAL A 229 -0.18 16.67 -14.17
N GLN A 230 -0.43 16.28 -15.42
CA GLN A 230 -0.15 14.93 -15.91
C GLN A 230 1.34 14.59 -15.83
N LYS A 231 2.21 15.48 -16.33
CA LYS A 231 3.67 15.29 -16.24
C LYS A 231 4.12 15.11 -14.80
N ARG A 232 3.61 15.94 -13.89
CA ARG A 232 3.88 15.84 -12.45
C ARG A 232 3.47 14.49 -11.91
N LEU A 233 2.20 14.11 -12.10
CA LEU A 233 1.65 12.86 -11.60
C LEU A 233 2.50 11.66 -12.03
N PHE A 234 2.93 11.61 -13.30
CA PHE A 234 3.60 10.43 -13.85
C PHE A 234 5.12 10.37 -13.66
N SER A 235 5.78 11.49 -13.33
CA SER A 235 7.25 11.55 -13.35
C SER A 235 7.90 12.09 -12.09
N GLU A 236 7.15 12.76 -11.21
CA GLU A 236 7.73 13.39 -10.03
C GLU A 236 8.20 12.34 -9.02
N ARG A 237 9.48 12.47 -8.61
CA ARG A 237 10.15 11.54 -7.68
C ARG A 237 10.89 12.26 -6.55
N MET A 238 10.93 13.58 -6.60
CA MET A 238 11.62 14.43 -5.63
C MET A 238 10.64 15.45 -5.09
N PHE A 239 10.77 15.79 -3.81
CA PHE A 239 9.91 16.79 -3.18
C PHE A 239 10.40 18.21 -3.49
N TYR A 240 9.66 18.92 -4.33
CA TYR A 240 9.90 20.30 -4.72
C TYR A 240 9.16 21.29 -3.82
N SER A 241 9.79 22.43 -3.53
CA SER A 241 9.21 23.48 -2.67
C SER A 241 8.29 24.45 -3.43
N GLY A 242 8.36 24.48 -4.77
CA GLY A 242 7.59 25.42 -5.58
C GLY A 242 6.09 25.16 -5.49
N ALA A 243 5.36 26.18 -5.04
CA ALA A 243 3.90 26.25 -5.08
C ALA A 243 3.39 26.10 -6.51
N VAL A 244 2.21 25.51 -6.67
CA VAL A 244 1.55 25.36 -7.97
C VAL A 244 0.10 25.85 -7.89
N SER A 245 -0.47 26.18 -9.04
CA SER A 245 -1.86 26.56 -9.12
C SER A 245 -2.80 25.39 -8.80
N SER A 246 -4.02 25.71 -8.36
CA SER A 246 -5.14 24.78 -8.17
C SER A 246 -6.14 24.81 -9.34
N ASN A 247 -5.74 25.30 -10.51
CA ASN A 247 -6.61 25.39 -11.70
C ASN A 247 -6.96 24.02 -12.29
N TRP A 248 -6.04 23.06 -12.20
CA TRP A 248 -6.23 21.70 -12.69
C TRP A 248 -5.91 20.68 -11.61
N TYR A 249 -6.73 19.64 -11.58
CA TYR A 249 -6.54 18.42 -10.80
C TYR A 249 -6.48 17.24 -11.77
N TRP A 250 -5.55 16.31 -11.55
CA TRP A 250 -5.48 15.06 -12.30
C TRP A 250 -5.14 13.93 -11.35
N TRP A 251 -5.89 12.85 -11.39
CA TRP A 251 -5.72 11.73 -10.47
C TRP A 251 -5.61 10.39 -11.16
N LYS A 252 -4.91 9.50 -10.48
CA LYS A 252 -4.66 8.11 -10.85
C LYS A 252 -5.11 7.22 -9.71
N TRP A 253 -5.79 6.12 -10.04
CA TRP A 253 -6.14 5.09 -9.07
C TRP A 253 -6.04 3.69 -9.67
N ARG A 254 -6.08 2.68 -8.81
CA ARG A 254 -6.12 1.28 -9.20
C ARG A 254 -7.16 0.53 -8.41
N GLU A 255 -7.97 -0.26 -9.10
CA GLU A 255 -8.99 -1.11 -8.47
C GLU A 255 -9.21 -2.42 -9.24
N ALA A 256 -9.87 -3.37 -8.57
CA ALA A 256 -10.30 -4.62 -9.18
C ALA A 256 -11.45 -4.37 -10.17
N GLN A 257 -11.43 -5.06 -11.31
CA GLN A 257 -12.47 -4.92 -12.34
C GLN A 257 -13.88 -5.30 -11.84
N ASN A 258 -13.97 -6.25 -10.91
CA ASN A 258 -15.20 -6.65 -10.24
C ASN A 258 -15.24 -6.13 -8.81
N HIS A 259 -15.27 -4.79 -8.65
CA HIS A 259 -15.29 -4.13 -7.33
C HIS A 259 -16.50 -4.56 -6.46
N LYS A 260 -17.63 -4.91 -7.10
CA LYS A 260 -18.85 -5.39 -6.44
C LYS A 260 -18.83 -6.92 -6.34
N GLY A 261 -18.34 -7.47 -5.22
CA GLY A 261 -18.43 -8.93 -4.98
C GLY A 261 -17.32 -9.54 -4.14
N LEU A 262 -16.87 -8.87 -3.07
CA LEU A 262 -15.84 -9.42 -2.18
C LEU A 262 -16.26 -10.68 -1.41
N LYS A 263 -17.57 -10.95 -1.33
CA LYS A 263 -18.11 -12.15 -0.66
C LYS A 263 -17.75 -13.41 -1.43
N THR A 264 -16.56 -13.94 -1.14
CA THR A 264 -16.17 -15.28 -1.55
C THR A 264 -16.78 -16.28 -0.58
N ALA A 265 -17.49 -17.28 -1.12
CA ALA A 265 -17.97 -18.40 -0.32
C ALA A 265 -16.78 -19.12 0.33
N ARG A 266 -16.98 -19.63 1.56
CA ARG A 266 -15.96 -20.39 2.29
C ARG A 266 -15.52 -21.59 1.44
N ALA A 267 -14.25 -21.60 1.04
CA ALA A 267 -13.66 -22.78 0.40
C ALA A 267 -13.63 -23.95 1.41
N LYS A 268 -13.88 -25.17 0.94
CA LYS A 268 -13.69 -26.36 1.77
C LYS A 268 -12.19 -26.60 1.95
N ALA A 269 -11.78 -26.87 3.19
CA ALA A 269 -10.47 -27.40 3.50
C ALA A 269 -10.22 -28.68 2.66
N PRO A 270 -9.07 -28.81 1.96
CA PRO A 270 -8.74 -30.05 1.26
C PRO A 270 -8.42 -31.19 2.23
N GLN A 271 -8.34 -32.41 1.70
CA GLN A 271 -8.04 -33.60 2.48
C GLN A 271 -6.57 -33.66 2.94
N ASN A 272 -5.65 -33.08 2.17
CA ASN A 272 -4.23 -33.02 2.51
C ASN A 272 -3.85 -31.59 2.93
N MET A 273 -3.31 -31.48 4.14
CA MET A 273 -2.87 -30.22 4.75
C MET A 273 -1.35 -30.17 4.90
N ASP A 274 -0.65 -30.84 3.99
CA ASP A 274 0.80 -30.93 4.04
C ASP A 274 1.43 -29.54 3.89
N VAL A 275 2.52 -29.35 4.62
CA VAL A 275 3.40 -28.19 4.51
C VAL A 275 4.30 -28.35 3.30
N LEU A 276 4.36 -27.31 2.48
CA LEU A 276 5.19 -27.28 1.28
C LEU A 276 6.53 -26.66 1.61
N LEU A 277 7.62 -27.33 1.29
CA LEU A 277 8.93 -26.71 1.28
C LEU A 277 9.10 -25.96 -0.04
N LEU A 278 9.42 -24.67 0.07
CA LEU A 278 9.60 -23.79 -1.07
C LEU A 278 11.08 -23.59 -1.33
N LYS A 279 11.46 -23.48 -2.60
CA LYS A 279 12.81 -23.01 -2.92
C LYS A 279 12.99 -21.60 -2.33
N PRO A 280 14.00 -21.36 -1.47
CA PRO A 280 14.12 -20.10 -0.74
C PRO A 280 14.28 -18.90 -1.68
N TYR A 281 14.96 -19.08 -2.82
CA TYR A 281 15.11 -18.06 -3.85
C TYR A 281 15.05 -18.71 -5.25
N ILE A 282 14.19 -18.19 -6.13
CA ILE A 282 14.25 -18.50 -7.57
C ILE A 282 15.34 -17.67 -8.25
N ILE A 283 15.47 -16.41 -7.84
CA ILE A 283 16.18 -15.40 -8.61
C ILE A 283 17.56 -15.16 -8.02
N ASP A 284 18.47 -16.04 -8.43
CA ASP A 284 19.89 -15.80 -8.34
C ASP A 284 20.34 -14.78 -9.41
N ASP A 285 21.60 -14.41 -9.35
CA ASP A 285 22.17 -13.42 -10.26
C ASP A 285 22.19 -13.92 -11.71
N ASP A 286 22.25 -15.22 -11.95
CA ASP A 286 22.26 -15.80 -13.29
C ASP A 286 20.87 -15.73 -13.94
N LEU A 287 19.81 -16.04 -13.20
CA LEU A 287 18.44 -15.85 -13.65
C LEU A 287 18.10 -14.36 -13.81
N MET A 288 18.51 -13.51 -12.86
CA MET A 288 18.36 -12.06 -13.00
C MET A 288 19.06 -11.55 -14.27
N SER A 289 20.27 -12.06 -14.56
CA SER A 289 21.00 -11.75 -15.79
C SER A 289 20.27 -12.23 -17.03
N ALA A 290 19.72 -13.45 -17.00
CA ALA A 290 18.98 -14.03 -18.12
C ALA A 290 17.71 -13.22 -18.43
N ILE A 291 16.95 -12.87 -17.40
CA ILE A 291 15.76 -12.01 -17.53
C ILE A 291 16.15 -10.64 -18.08
N ALA A 292 17.16 -9.99 -17.50
CA ALA A 292 17.66 -8.70 -17.97
C ALA A 292 18.03 -8.74 -19.46
N ASN A 293 18.76 -9.77 -19.91
CA ASN A 293 19.11 -9.93 -21.32
C ASN A 293 17.88 -10.14 -22.22
N LYS A 294 16.89 -10.95 -21.78
CA LYS A 294 15.64 -11.17 -22.54
C LYS A 294 14.85 -9.88 -22.74
N VAL A 295 14.89 -8.97 -21.77
CA VAL A 295 14.24 -7.65 -21.87
C VAL A 295 15.15 -6.56 -22.45
N GLY A 296 16.30 -6.94 -23.06
CA GLY A 296 17.18 -6.00 -23.77
C GLY A 296 18.22 -5.26 -22.93
N ILE A 297 18.36 -5.61 -21.65
CA ILE A 297 19.42 -5.09 -20.77
C ILE A 297 20.63 -6.03 -20.83
N ASN A 298 21.65 -5.63 -21.57
CA ASN A 298 22.93 -6.32 -21.63
C ASN A 298 24.03 -5.49 -20.96
N LYS A 299 25.22 -6.07 -20.74
CA LYS A 299 26.33 -5.40 -20.07
C LYS A 299 26.74 -4.06 -20.70
N ARG A 300 26.55 -3.87 -22.01
CA ARG A 300 26.86 -2.61 -22.71
C ARG A 300 25.76 -1.56 -22.54
N THR A 301 24.51 -1.98 -22.36
CA THR A 301 23.35 -1.08 -22.23
C THR A 301 22.96 -0.80 -20.77
N ALA A 302 23.38 -1.63 -19.83
CA ALA A 302 23.15 -1.45 -18.40
C ALA A 302 23.77 -0.13 -17.92
N LYS A 303 22.90 0.82 -17.55
CA LYS A 303 23.29 2.13 -16.98
C LYS A 303 23.30 2.09 -15.45
N SER A 304 22.45 1.25 -14.85
CA SER A 304 22.36 1.06 -13.41
C SER A 304 22.58 -0.41 -13.06
N ILE A 305 23.48 -0.63 -12.10
CA ILE A 305 23.64 -1.90 -11.38
C ILE A 305 23.84 -1.49 -9.92
N ALA A 306 22.88 -1.80 -9.07
CA ALA A 306 22.88 -1.39 -7.67
C ALA A 306 22.48 -2.56 -6.76
N ILE A 307 23.11 -2.59 -5.59
CA ILE A 307 22.72 -3.45 -4.46
C ILE A 307 22.49 -2.50 -3.29
N GLY A 308 21.24 -2.42 -2.84
CA GLY A 308 20.86 -1.67 -1.64
C GLY A 308 21.25 -2.43 -0.38
N GLN A 309 21.47 -1.70 0.71
CA GLN A 309 21.71 -2.27 2.04
C GLN A 309 20.52 -3.10 2.55
N ASP A 310 19.33 -2.88 2.01
CA ASP A 310 18.10 -3.62 2.29
C ASP A 310 17.97 -4.93 1.47
N GLY A 311 19.02 -5.31 0.74
CA GLY A 311 19.04 -6.48 -0.14
C GLY A 311 18.32 -6.26 -1.48
N LEU A 312 17.91 -5.02 -1.80
CA LEU A 312 17.34 -4.70 -3.11
C LEU A 312 18.43 -4.74 -4.19
N ARG A 313 18.32 -5.66 -5.13
CA ARG A 313 19.17 -5.76 -6.31
C ARG A 313 18.45 -5.13 -7.49
N CYS A 314 19.12 -4.25 -8.23
CA CYS A 314 18.56 -3.55 -9.39
C CYS A 314 19.54 -3.56 -10.56
N ILE A 315 19.05 -3.84 -11.77
CA ILE A 315 19.76 -3.65 -13.03
C ILE A 315 18.84 -3.01 -14.07
N GLY A 316 19.32 -2.01 -14.81
CA GLY A 316 18.48 -1.36 -15.80
C GLY A 316 19.18 -0.44 -16.78
N THR A 317 18.37 0.04 -17.73
CA THR A 317 18.64 1.18 -18.59
C THR A 317 17.90 2.41 -18.05
N LYS A 318 17.70 3.43 -18.91
CA LYS A 318 16.82 4.56 -18.60
C LYS A 318 15.35 4.14 -18.57
N ASP A 319 14.97 3.18 -19.43
CA ASP A 319 13.57 2.89 -19.74
C ASP A 319 13.12 1.54 -19.19
N ILE A 320 14.06 0.63 -18.92
CA ILE A 320 13.79 -0.72 -18.42
C ILE A 320 14.56 -0.93 -17.12
N LEU A 321 13.88 -1.42 -16.09
CA LEU A 321 14.48 -1.77 -14.80
C LEU A 321 14.02 -3.16 -14.37
N VAL A 322 14.98 -4.01 -14.03
CA VAL A 322 14.76 -5.29 -13.34
C VAL A 322 15.22 -5.13 -11.90
N SER A 323 14.37 -5.49 -10.96
CA SER A 323 14.70 -5.48 -9.54
C SER A 323 14.25 -6.74 -8.82
N VAL A 324 15.02 -7.16 -7.82
CA VAL A 324 14.72 -8.29 -6.94
C VAL A 324 14.97 -7.83 -5.51
N ASP A 325 13.96 -7.89 -4.66
CA ASP A 325 14.14 -7.55 -3.24
C ASP A 325 14.61 -8.75 -2.41
N SER A 326 14.88 -8.51 -1.13
CA SER A 326 15.31 -9.53 -0.17
C SER A 326 14.31 -10.66 0.07
N SER A 327 13.03 -10.47 -0.28
CA SER A 327 12.03 -11.55 -0.25
C SER A 327 12.04 -12.42 -1.53
N GLY A 328 12.86 -12.07 -2.52
CA GLY A 328 12.92 -12.74 -3.82
C GLY A 328 11.84 -12.27 -4.80
N THR A 329 11.16 -11.16 -4.52
CA THR A 329 10.12 -10.61 -5.41
C THR A 329 10.79 -9.91 -6.59
N LEU A 330 10.54 -10.43 -7.80
CA LEU A 330 10.90 -9.80 -9.07
C LEU A 330 9.95 -8.64 -9.37
N GLN A 331 10.51 -7.53 -9.84
CA GLN A 331 9.76 -6.52 -10.56
C GLN A 331 10.51 -6.12 -11.83
N LEU A 332 9.76 -6.09 -12.93
CA LEU A 332 10.18 -5.55 -14.23
C LEU A 332 9.36 -4.30 -14.49
N GLN A 333 10.02 -3.16 -14.66
CA GLN A 333 9.44 -1.97 -15.26
C GLN A 333 9.97 -1.89 -16.70
N MET A 334 9.11 -1.93 -17.71
CA MET A 334 9.52 -2.04 -19.12
C MET A 334 9.14 -0.82 -19.95
N ALA A 335 8.04 -0.15 -19.59
CA ALA A 335 7.56 1.03 -20.29
C ALA A 335 6.66 1.88 -19.40
N GLN A 336 6.44 3.11 -19.82
CA GLN A 336 5.31 3.91 -19.37
C GLN A 336 4.09 3.58 -20.24
N ALA A 337 2.91 3.52 -19.64
CA ALA A 337 1.67 3.30 -20.38
C ALA A 337 1.38 4.48 -21.33
N ASN A 338 0.81 4.19 -22.50
CA ASN A 338 0.32 5.23 -23.39
C ASN A 338 -0.98 5.86 -22.83
N TYR A 339 -0.85 6.97 -22.11
CA TYR A 339 -1.98 7.68 -21.51
C TYR A 339 -2.86 8.45 -22.51
N LEU A 340 -2.48 8.49 -23.80
CA LEU A 340 -3.26 9.14 -24.85
C LEU A 340 -4.22 8.18 -25.53
N ASN A 341 -3.98 6.87 -25.47
CA ASN A 341 -4.85 5.87 -26.04
C ASN A 341 -5.92 5.46 -25.01
N ASP A 342 -7.18 5.76 -25.28
CA ASP A 342 -8.34 5.37 -24.49
C ASP A 342 -9.07 4.15 -25.06
N ASN A 343 -8.63 3.61 -26.20
CA ASN A 343 -9.18 2.41 -26.82
C ASN A 343 -8.66 1.17 -26.10
N ARG A 344 -9.34 0.81 -25.02
CA ARG A 344 -8.99 -0.35 -24.19
C ARG A 344 -8.99 -1.65 -25.00
N ILE A 345 -7.89 -2.40 -24.93
CA ILE A 345 -7.84 -3.78 -25.43
C ILE A 345 -8.74 -4.71 -24.61
N SER A 346 -9.17 -5.82 -25.21
CA SER A 346 -9.97 -6.81 -24.48
C SER A 346 -9.15 -7.50 -23.38
N GLU A 347 -9.82 -7.92 -22.30
CA GLU A 347 -9.18 -8.71 -21.23
C GLU A 347 -8.59 -10.03 -21.73
N ILE A 348 -9.23 -10.65 -22.74
CA ILE A 348 -8.73 -11.87 -23.40
C ILE A 348 -7.38 -11.59 -24.06
N GLN A 349 -7.27 -10.48 -24.79
CA GLN A 349 -6.02 -10.07 -25.43
C GLN A 349 -4.93 -9.74 -24.41
N ALA A 350 -5.25 -8.96 -23.37
CA ALA A 350 -4.32 -8.67 -22.28
C ALA A 350 -3.83 -9.96 -21.57
N THR A 351 -4.74 -10.92 -21.36
CA THR A 351 -4.41 -12.23 -20.74
C THR A 351 -3.48 -13.03 -21.63
N LYS A 352 -3.69 -13.04 -22.95
CA LYS A 352 -2.81 -13.72 -23.90
C LYS A 352 -1.39 -13.13 -23.83
N ILE A 353 -1.26 -11.81 -23.94
CA ILE A 353 0.02 -11.09 -23.85
C ILE A 353 0.73 -11.39 -22.52
N ALA A 354 -0.02 -11.39 -21.40
CA ALA A 354 0.52 -11.68 -20.09
C ALA A 354 1.08 -13.11 -19.99
N ARG A 355 0.36 -14.12 -20.52
CA ARG A 355 0.80 -15.52 -20.52
C ARG A 355 2.06 -15.73 -21.36
N GLU A 356 2.08 -15.17 -22.56
CA GLU A 356 3.23 -15.24 -23.47
C GLU A 356 4.49 -14.68 -22.78
N LEU A 357 4.41 -13.53 -22.11
CA LEU A 357 5.57 -13.00 -21.37
C LEU A 357 6.01 -13.91 -20.22
N ILE A 358 5.07 -14.45 -19.45
CA ILE A 358 5.40 -15.33 -18.31
C ILE A 358 6.15 -16.57 -18.79
N GLU A 359 5.69 -17.17 -19.89
CA GLU A 359 6.31 -18.32 -20.55
C GLU A 359 7.69 -17.96 -21.11
N ASP A 360 7.78 -16.86 -21.87
CA ASP A 360 9.01 -16.38 -22.50
C ASP A 360 10.10 -16.09 -21.48
N LEU A 361 9.76 -15.51 -20.32
CA LEU A 361 10.72 -15.23 -19.27
C LEU A 361 11.10 -16.50 -18.48
N GLY A 362 10.23 -17.51 -18.43
CA GLY A 362 10.44 -18.74 -17.68
C GLY A 362 10.31 -18.57 -16.16
N ILE A 363 9.68 -17.49 -15.69
CA ILE A 363 9.59 -17.14 -14.25
C ILE A 363 8.68 -18.07 -13.44
N ALA A 364 7.83 -18.84 -14.10
CA ALA A 364 6.88 -19.75 -13.48
C ALA A 364 6.95 -21.17 -14.07
N LYS A 365 8.09 -21.56 -14.67
CA LYS A 365 8.25 -22.85 -15.37
C LYS A 365 7.88 -24.06 -14.49
N ASP A 366 8.26 -24.02 -13.22
CA ASP A 366 8.04 -25.11 -12.26
C ASP A 366 6.94 -24.77 -11.23
N VAL A 367 6.04 -23.84 -11.57
CA VAL A 367 4.98 -23.36 -10.69
C VAL A 367 3.64 -23.46 -11.41
N LYS A 368 2.65 -24.09 -10.76
CA LYS A 368 1.27 -24.09 -11.25
C LYS A 368 0.61 -22.75 -10.95
N LEU A 369 0.04 -22.13 -11.98
CA LEU A 369 -0.65 -20.85 -11.92
C LEU A 369 -2.11 -20.98 -12.34
N THR A 370 -3.00 -20.30 -11.62
CA THR A 370 -4.40 -20.10 -12.02
C THR A 370 -4.69 -18.61 -12.24
N PRO A 371 -5.54 -18.22 -13.21
CA PRO A 371 -6.04 -16.85 -13.30
C PRO A 371 -6.67 -16.39 -12.00
N ALA A 372 -6.47 -15.12 -11.66
CA ALA A 372 -7.07 -14.49 -10.50
C ALA A 372 -7.70 -13.15 -10.90
N THR A 373 -7.80 -12.22 -9.96
CA THR A 373 -8.46 -10.94 -10.17
C THR A 373 -7.72 -10.08 -11.21
N THR A 374 -8.47 -9.60 -12.20
CA THR A 374 -8.01 -8.53 -13.11
C THR A 374 -8.22 -7.17 -12.44
N TYR A 375 -7.19 -6.31 -12.54
CA TYR A 375 -7.23 -4.94 -12.03
C TYR A 375 -7.08 -3.96 -13.18
N ASN A 376 -7.59 -2.74 -12.99
CA ASN A 376 -7.39 -1.64 -13.94
C ASN A 376 -6.73 -0.46 -13.22
N SER A 377 -5.81 0.20 -13.92
CA SER A 377 -5.36 1.54 -13.53
C SER A 377 -6.10 2.57 -14.36
N PHE A 378 -6.60 3.60 -13.69
CA PHE A 378 -7.44 4.62 -14.28
C PHE A 378 -6.82 6.00 -14.16
N LEU A 379 -7.27 6.90 -15.04
CA LEU A 379 -7.00 8.33 -14.98
C LEU A 379 -8.29 9.13 -15.11
N CYS A 380 -8.33 10.29 -14.46
CA CYS A 380 -9.33 11.31 -14.67
C CYS A 380 -8.77 12.67 -14.20
N GLY A 381 -9.46 13.76 -14.50
CA GLY A 381 -9.10 15.07 -14.03
C GLY A 381 -10.22 16.09 -14.18
N ALA A 382 -9.99 17.27 -13.60
CA ALA A 382 -10.93 18.37 -13.60
C ALA A 382 -10.21 19.71 -13.76
N ASN A 383 -10.86 20.65 -14.45
CA ASN A 383 -10.48 22.05 -14.53
C ASN A 383 -11.39 22.86 -13.61
N THR A 384 -10.82 23.39 -12.54
CA THR A 384 -11.58 24.10 -11.51
C THR A 384 -12.06 25.48 -11.95
N LYS A 385 -11.44 26.07 -12.98
CA LYS A 385 -11.85 27.36 -13.54
C LYS A 385 -13.08 27.25 -14.42
N THR A 386 -13.18 26.18 -15.20
CA THR A 386 -14.31 25.96 -16.13
C THR A 386 -15.40 25.06 -15.54
N GLY A 387 -15.09 24.32 -14.46
CA GLY A 387 -15.95 23.28 -13.91
C GLY A 387 -15.98 22.01 -14.77
N GLU A 388 -15.11 21.91 -15.78
CA GLU A 388 -15.00 20.73 -16.63
C GLU A 388 -14.44 19.55 -15.82
N GLN A 389 -15.09 18.39 -15.92
CA GLN A 389 -14.60 17.14 -15.37
C GLN A 389 -14.55 16.08 -16.47
N GLY A 390 -13.41 15.40 -16.58
CA GLY A 390 -13.21 14.31 -17.53
C GLY A 390 -13.99 13.05 -17.14
N LYS A 391 -13.98 12.07 -18.04
CA LYS A 391 -14.48 10.72 -17.75
C LYS A 391 -13.31 9.81 -17.31
N PRO A 392 -13.53 8.92 -16.32
CA PRO A 392 -12.58 7.87 -16.00
C PRO A 392 -12.16 7.08 -17.24
N THR A 393 -10.86 6.97 -17.45
CA THR A 393 -10.27 6.22 -18.58
C THR A 393 -9.34 5.14 -18.04
N VAL A 394 -9.53 3.90 -18.48
CA VAL A 394 -8.59 2.80 -18.19
C VAL A 394 -7.35 3.00 -19.04
N VAL A 395 -6.17 2.98 -18.42
CA VAL A 395 -4.88 3.13 -19.12
C VAL A 395 -3.99 1.90 -19.04
N GLU A 396 -4.24 1.02 -18.07
CA GLU A 396 -3.57 -0.27 -17.95
C GLU A 396 -4.57 -1.32 -17.46
N THR A 397 -4.55 -2.50 -18.06
CA THR A 397 -5.19 -3.71 -17.53
C THR A 397 -4.11 -4.63 -16.95
N ILE A 398 -4.29 -5.05 -15.70
CA ILE A 398 -3.33 -5.82 -14.92
C ILE A 398 -3.91 -7.21 -14.71
N ILE A 399 -3.31 -8.20 -15.36
CA ILE A 399 -3.71 -9.61 -15.26
C ILE A 399 -2.91 -10.27 -14.16
N GLN A 400 -3.61 -10.84 -13.17
CA GLN A 400 -2.99 -11.58 -12.08
C GLN A 400 -3.18 -13.08 -12.23
N PHE A 401 -2.15 -13.82 -11.84
CA PHE A 401 -2.16 -15.25 -11.65
C PHE A 401 -1.71 -15.59 -10.23
N ARG A 402 -2.31 -16.62 -9.63
CA ARG A 402 -1.95 -17.13 -8.29
C ARG A 402 -1.29 -18.47 -8.38
N GLN A 403 -0.27 -18.65 -7.55
CA GLN A 403 0.36 -19.94 -7.34
C GLN A 403 -0.63 -20.89 -6.64
N VAL A 404 -0.70 -22.13 -7.13
CA VAL A 404 -1.63 -23.15 -6.65
C VAL A 404 -0.90 -24.44 -6.29
N ASN A 405 -1.30 -25.07 -5.19
CA ASN A 405 -0.98 -26.45 -4.88
C ASN A 405 -2.23 -27.19 -4.39
N ASP A 406 -2.46 -28.41 -4.88
CA ASP A 406 -3.65 -29.23 -4.56
C ASP A 406 -4.98 -28.44 -4.58
N LYS A 407 -5.19 -27.65 -5.64
CA LYS A 407 -6.35 -26.75 -5.86
C LYS A 407 -6.50 -25.61 -4.82
N MET A 408 -5.58 -25.46 -3.88
CA MET A 408 -5.49 -24.30 -2.99
C MET A 408 -4.60 -23.21 -3.58
N GLU A 409 -5.12 -22.00 -3.66
CA GLU A 409 -4.38 -20.81 -4.09
C GLU A 409 -3.57 -20.20 -2.94
N SER A 410 -2.61 -19.33 -3.29
CA SER A 410 -2.00 -18.43 -2.31
C SER A 410 -3.02 -17.43 -1.74
N VAL A 411 -3.06 -17.29 -0.41
CA VAL A 411 -3.92 -16.29 0.27
C VAL A 411 -3.28 -14.91 0.40
N ASN A 412 -1.96 -14.81 0.26
CA ASN A 412 -1.21 -13.58 0.49
C ASN A 412 -1.56 -12.49 -0.52
N ALA A 413 -1.41 -11.22 -0.17
CA ALA A 413 -1.34 -10.17 -1.19
C ALA A 413 0.08 -10.11 -1.80
N ASP A 414 1.13 -10.09 -0.99
CA ASP A 414 2.50 -9.86 -1.45
C ASP A 414 3.27 -11.11 -1.91
N SER A 415 2.68 -12.31 -1.79
CA SER A 415 3.39 -13.57 -2.03
C SER A 415 2.59 -14.54 -2.92
N GLY A 416 3.27 -15.50 -3.57
CA GLY A 416 2.64 -16.53 -4.39
C GLY A 416 1.83 -16.03 -5.59
N PHE A 417 2.29 -14.99 -6.30
CA PHE A 417 1.58 -14.47 -7.48
C PHE A 417 2.52 -14.01 -8.59
N VAL A 418 1.96 -13.90 -9.79
CA VAL A 418 2.51 -13.13 -10.91
C VAL A 418 1.46 -12.14 -11.39
N ALA A 419 1.85 -10.91 -11.66
CA ALA A 419 0.97 -9.90 -12.24
C ALA A 419 1.66 -9.18 -13.39
N VAL A 420 0.96 -9.01 -14.50
CA VAL A 420 1.45 -8.33 -15.71
C VAL A 420 0.51 -7.19 -16.05
N ALA A 421 1.04 -5.99 -16.19
CA ALA A 421 0.32 -4.80 -16.63
C ALA A 421 0.54 -4.58 -18.13
N VAL A 422 -0.57 -4.43 -18.85
CA VAL A 422 -0.61 -4.20 -20.30
C VAL A 422 -1.38 -2.92 -20.54
N ASP A 423 -0.83 -2.00 -21.34
CA ASP A 423 -1.53 -0.78 -21.75
C ASP A 423 -2.48 -1.02 -22.93
N ASN A 424 -3.16 0.05 -23.34
CA ASN A 424 -4.15 0.00 -24.41
C ASN A 424 -3.55 -0.20 -25.81
N ASP A 425 -2.22 -0.14 -25.97
CA ASP A 425 -1.53 -0.51 -27.22
C ASP A 425 -1.15 -2.00 -27.25
N GLY A 426 -1.43 -2.75 -26.18
CA GLY A 426 -0.95 -4.12 -25.99
C GLY A 426 0.51 -4.18 -25.53
N LYS A 427 1.10 -3.06 -25.12
CA LYS A 427 2.48 -3.03 -24.63
C LYS A 427 2.54 -3.39 -23.15
N ILE A 428 3.51 -4.21 -22.80
CA ILE A 428 3.75 -4.56 -21.40
C ILE A 428 4.48 -3.41 -20.72
N THR A 429 3.89 -2.88 -19.67
CA THR A 429 4.45 -1.77 -18.89
C THR A 429 5.20 -2.28 -17.67
N ARG A 430 4.68 -3.33 -17.02
CA ARG A 430 5.20 -3.86 -15.76
C ARG A 430 4.91 -5.35 -15.58
N LEU A 431 5.82 -6.04 -14.89
CA LEU A 431 5.60 -7.38 -14.35
C LEU A 431 6.06 -7.42 -12.89
N THR A 432 5.32 -8.10 -12.03
CA THR A 432 5.72 -8.45 -10.67
C THR A 432 5.55 -9.94 -10.46
N SER A 433 6.55 -10.60 -9.88
CA SER A 433 6.48 -12.04 -9.56
C SER A 433 7.08 -12.33 -8.19
N SER A 434 6.36 -13.10 -7.39
CA SER A 434 6.77 -13.53 -6.04
C SER A 434 6.54 -15.05 -5.86
N VAL A 435 6.43 -15.80 -6.95
CA VAL A 435 6.23 -17.25 -6.90
C VAL A 435 7.48 -17.95 -6.38
N LYS A 436 7.32 -19.17 -5.85
CA LYS A 436 8.44 -20.03 -5.40
C LYS A 436 8.13 -21.50 -5.72
N PRO A 437 8.97 -22.25 -6.47
CA PRO A 437 8.74 -23.66 -6.73
C PRO A 437 8.67 -24.45 -5.44
N ILE A 438 7.82 -25.46 -5.45
CA ILE A 438 7.70 -26.43 -4.37
C ILE A 438 8.80 -27.48 -4.60
N VAL A 439 9.66 -27.67 -3.62
CA VAL A 439 10.78 -28.62 -3.71
C VAL A 439 10.49 -29.93 -2.99
N ASP A 440 9.62 -29.91 -1.99
CA ASP A 440 9.24 -31.07 -1.19
C ASP A 440 7.90 -30.80 -0.46
N THR A 441 7.26 -31.86 0.03
CA THR A 441 5.98 -31.83 0.74
C THR A 441 6.05 -32.68 2.01
N GLN A 442 5.68 -32.13 3.16
CA GLN A 442 5.80 -32.76 4.47
C GLN A 442 4.47 -32.73 5.24
N LYS A 443 4.14 -33.81 5.95
CA LYS A 443 2.89 -33.89 6.75
C LYS A 443 2.81 -32.87 7.88
N SER A 444 3.96 -32.52 8.44
CA SER A 444 4.11 -31.46 9.42
C SER A 444 5.57 -31.03 9.43
N ILE A 445 5.83 -29.76 9.77
CA ILE A 445 7.17 -29.37 10.19
C ILE A 445 7.32 -29.89 11.62
N ASP A 446 8.37 -30.68 11.89
CA ASP A 446 8.76 -31.03 13.24
C ASP A 446 9.32 -29.79 13.99
N MET A 447 8.42 -28.87 14.32
CA MET A 447 8.73 -27.72 15.18
C MET A 447 9.00 -28.13 16.64
N GLN A 448 8.77 -29.41 17.01
CA GLN A 448 9.04 -29.90 18.37
C GLN A 448 10.54 -29.93 18.69
N SER A 449 11.41 -29.87 17.69
CA SER A 449 12.86 -29.76 17.91
C SER A 449 13.34 -28.37 18.37
N LEU A 450 12.54 -27.31 18.20
CA LEU A 450 12.90 -25.92 18.59
C LEU A 450 12.18 -25.42 19.86
N ALA A 451 11.03 -25.99 20.21
CA ALA A 451 10.29 -25.63 21.43
C ALA A 451 10.39 -26.75 22.47
N LYS A 452 11.50 -26.81 23.21
CA LYS A 452 11.58 -27.65 24.42
C LYS A 452 10.44 -27.28 25.37
N LYS A 453 9.50 -28.23 25.52
CA LYS A 453 8.63 -28.51 26.68
C LYS A 453 8.02 -27.29 27.39
N ARG A 454 6.79 -26.96 27.01
CA ARG A 454 5.72 -26.62 27.97
C ARG A 454 4.46 -27.38 27.60
N GLU A 455 4.34 -28.61 28.11
CA GLU A 455 3.05 -29.29 28.19
C GLU A 455 2.20 -28.60 29.26
N VAL A 456 1.47 -27.57 28.83
CA VAL A 456 0.19 -27.26 29.47
C VAL A 456 -0.84 -27.83 28.50
N LYS A 457 -1.71 -28.73 28.97
CA LYS A 457 -2.91 -29.18 28.24
C LYS A 457 -3.85 -27.97 28.04
N MET A 458 -3.48 -27.07 27.14
CA MET A 458 -4.40 -26.09 26.62
C MET A 458 -5.36 -26.83 25.69
N LYS A 459 -6.66 -26.67 25.94
CA LYS A 459 -7.70 -27.10 25.00
C LYS A 459 -7.36 -26.52 23.63
N GLU A 460 -7.20 -27.38 22.63
CA GLU A 460 -6.94 -26.95 21.26
C GLU A 460 -8.16 -26.16 20.77
N LEU A 461 -7.97 -24.87 20.48
CA LEU A 461 -9.05 -23.99 20.04
C LEU A 461 -9.40 -24.32 18.59
N SER A 462 -10.69 -24.41 18.30
CA SER A 462 -11.19 -24.47 16.93
C SER A 462 -10.73 -23.25 16.12
N VAL A 463 -10.75 -23.39 14.79
CA VAL A 463 -10.42 -22.30 13.86
C VAL A 463 -11.29 -21.06 14.13
N GLU A 464 -12.59 -21.26 14.35
CA GLU A 464 -13.54 -20.22 14.68
C GLU A 464 -13.22 -19.54 16.03
N GLU A 465 -12.96 -20.30 17.10
CA GLU A 465 -12.57 -19.73 18.41
C GLU A 465 -11.25 -18.93 18.30
N ARG A 466 -10.32 -19.34 17.43
CA ARG A 466 -9.07 -18.58 17.18
C ARG A 466 -9.33 -17.26 16.47
N PHE A 467 -10.25 -17.23 15.50
CA PHE A 467 -10.68 -15.97 14.87
C PHE A 467 -11.41 -15.07 15.85
N GLU A 468 -12.39 -15.59 16.60
CA GLU A 468 -13.13 -14.83 17.62
C GLU A 468 -12.18 -14.22 18.65
N ARG A 469 -11.17 -14.97 19.10
CA ARG A 469 -10.14 -14.43 20.00
C ARG A 469 -9.36 -13.27 19.38
N LYS A 470 -9.02 -13.34 18.09
CA LYS A 470 -8.33 -12.23 17.39
C LYS A 470 -9.24 -11.01 17.26
N ILE A 471 -10.49 -11.22 16.86
CA ILE A 471 -11.50 -10.16 16.74
C ILE A 471 -11.76 -9.49 18.09
N ASN A 472 -11.98 -10.28 19.14
CA ASN A 472 -12.20 -9.77 20.49
C ASN A 472 -11.00 -8.98 21.03
N ARG A 473 -9.76 -9.30 20.62
CA ARG A 473 -8.59 -8.48 20.98
C ARG A 473 -8.62 -7.11 20.32
N LEU A 474 -9.02 -7.04 19.04
CA LEU A 474 -9.18 -5.77 18.32
C LEU A 474 -10.26 -4.91 19.00
N ILE A 475 -11.40 -5.51 19.34
CA ILE A 475 -12.52 -4.80 19.99
C ILE A 475 -12.20 -4.43 21.45
N ASN A 476 -11.54 -5.29 22.21
CA ASN A 476 -11.21 -5.00 23.61
C ASN A 476 -10.11 -3.94 23.74
N GLY A 477 -9.27 -3.74 22.72
CA GLY A 477 -8.45 -2.55 22.61
C GLY A 477 -9.33 -1.29 22.58
N THR A 478 -10.34 -1.29 21.71
CA THR A 478 -11.32 -0.21 21.56
C THR A 478 -12.16 0.09 22.82
N THR A 479 -12.45 -0.89 23.67
CA THR A 479 -13.35 -0.71 24.84
C THR A 479 -12.63 -0.49 26.17
N ASN A 480 -11.35 -0.86 26.34
CA ASN A 480 -10.70 -0.78 27.65
C ASN A 480 -10.19 0.64 28.04
N ASN A 481 -10.04 1.57 27.10
CA ASN A 481 -9.80 2.98 27.39
C ASN A 481 -11.08 3.74 27.81
N SER A 482 -12.24 3.07 27.81
CA SER A 482 -13.51 3.63 28.27
C SER A 482 -13.71 3.62 29.80
N LYS A 483 -12.64 3.64 30.61
CA LYS A 483 -12.76 3.79 32.09
C LYS A 483 -13.53 5.06 32.54
N LEU A 484 -13.84 5.96 31.61
CA LEU A 484 -14.64 7.17 31.79
C LEU A 484 -16.08 7.11 31.22
N MET A 485 -16.49 6.04 30.53
CA MET A 485 -17.87 5.90 30.04
C MET A 485 -18.68 4.93 30.93
N LYS A 486 -19.93 5.29 31.21
CA LYS A 486 -20.89 4.34 31.78
C LYS A 486 -21.12 3.23 30.75
N ILE A 487 -21.18 1.99 31.21
CA ILE A 487 -21.37 0.76 30.39
C ILE A 487 -22.59 0.85 29.45
N THR A 488 -23.56 1.73 29.73
CA THR A 488 -24.77 1.96 28.93
C THR A 488 -24.56 2.81 27.67
N ASP A 489 -23.44 3.52 27.55
CA ASP A 489 -23.16 4.47 26.45
C ASP A 489 -22.08 3.95 25.47
N ALA A 490 -21.70 2.67 25.57
CA ALA A 490 -20.67 2.10 24.73
C ALA A 490 -21.09 2.11 23.24
N PRO A 491 -20.24 2.60 22.32
CA PRO A 491 -20.59 2.68 20.91
C PRO A 491 -20.85 1.28 20.34
N LYS A 492 -21.92 1.15 19.54
CA LYS A 492 -22.25 -0.10 18.89
C LYS A 492 -21.15 -0.48 17.90
N VAL A 493 -20.47 -1.59 18.17
CA VAL A 493 -19.48 -2.18 17.27
C VAL A 493 -20.18 -3.07 16.25
N MET A 494 -19.92 -2.84 14.97
CA MET A 494 -20.40 -3.71 13.88
C MET A 494 -19.21 -4.35 13.18
N ILE A 495 -19.34 -5.65 12.89
CA ILE A 495 -18.29 -6.45 12.26
C ILE A 495 -18.87 -7.06 11.00
N GLU A 496 -18.23 -6.81 9.86
CA GLU A 496 -18.57 -7.46 8.60
C GLU A 496 -17.39 -8.30 8.11
N THR A 497 -17.65 -9.55 7.72
CA THR A 497 -16.64 -10.35 7.01
C THR A 497 -16.73 -10.04 5.53
N LEU A 498 -15.67 -9.44 4.99
CA LEU A 498 -15.57 -9.11 3.56
C LEU A 498 -15.22 -10.34 2.75
N SER A 499 -14.25 -11.14 3.22
CA SER A 499 -13.85 -12.39 2.57
C SER A 499 -13.37 -13.41 3.59
N ASP A 500 -13.57 -14.69 3.27
CA ASP A 500 -13.08 -15.84 4.04
C ASP A 500 -12.52 -16.89 3.06
N LYS A 501 -11.22 -17.15 3.14
CA LYS A 501 -10.47 -17.97 2.17
C LYS A 501 -9.60 -18.99 2.88
N ILE A 502 -9.56 -20.20 2.34
CA ILE A 502 -8.58 -21.22 2.72
C ILE A 502 -7.56 -21.36 1.59
N GLY A 503 -6.29 -21.39 1.94
CA GLY A 503 -5.21 -21.58 0.97
C GLY A 503 -3.85 -21.64 1.63
N TYR A 504 -2.80 -21.48 0.85
CA TYR A 504 -1.42 -21.55 1.33
C TYR A 504 -0.83 -20.16 1.62
N ASP A 505 -0.07 -20.06 2.72
CA ASP A 505 0.75 -18.88 3.04
C ASP A 505 2.15 -19.02 2.43
N PHE A 506 2.41 -18.32 1.32
CA PHE A 506 3.70 -18.35 0.60
C PHE A 506 4.69 -17.27 1.07
N SER A 507 4.45 -16.62 2.21
CA SER A 507 5.31 -15.51 2.67
C SER A 507 6.70 -15.94 3.15
N SER A 508 6.92 -17.23 3.41
CA SER A 508 8.17 -17.75 3.96
C SER A 508 8.88 -18.72 2.98
N ASN A 509 9.83 -19.53 3.48
CA ASN A 509 10.47 -20.61 2.72
C ASN A 509 9.73 -21.94 2.86
N TYR A 510 8.63 -21.96 3.60
CA TYR A 510 7.65 -23.01 3.61
C TYR A 510 6.26 -22.39 3.41
N ALA A 511 5.31 -23.16 2.88
CA ALA A 511 3.91 -22.77 2.82
C ALA A 511 3.05 -23.73 3.60
N GLN A 512 2.35 -23.20 4.60
CA GLN A 512 1.39 -23.93 5.41
C GLN A 512 -0.04 -23.58 4.99
N PRO A 513 -0.99 -24.52 5.08
CA PRO A 513 -2.39 -24.22 4.90
C PRO A 513 -2.89 -23.29 6.01
N VAL A 514 -3.66 -22.29 5.61
CA VAL A 514 -4.20 -21.26 6.49
C VAL A 514 -5.62 -20.91 6.08
N GLN A 515 -6.41 -20.41 7.03
CA GLN A 515 -7.62 -19.67 6.76
C GLN A 515 -7.36 -18.18 6.98
N GLN A 516 -7.75 -17.34 6.02
CA GLN A 516 -7.63 -15.89 6.08
C GLN A 516 -9.01 -15.24 5.97
N ARG A 517 -9.31 -14.32 6.89
CA ARG A 517 -10.49 -13.47 6.89
C ARG A 517 -10.10 -12.01 6.77
N ASP A 518 -10.68 -11.33 5.79
CA ASP A 518 -10.67 -9.88 5.76
C ASP A 518 -11.98 -9.41 6.39
N ILE A 519 -11.90 -8.55 7.40
CA ILE A 519 -13.05 -8.02 8.13
C ILE A 519 -13.03 -6.49 8.14
N GLU A 520 -14.21 -5.90 8.26
CA GLU A 520 -14.40 -4.50 8.63
C GLU A 520 -14.94 -4.42 10.06
N ILE A 521 -14.37 -3.51 10.85
CA ILE A 521 -14.90 -3.14 12.16
C ILE A 521 -15.33 -1.68 12.06
N LYS A 522 -16.62 -1.42 12.32
CA LYS A 522 -17.22 -0.10 12.36
C LYS A 522 -17.59 0.28 13.78
N VAL A 523 -17.16 1.47 14.20
CA VAL A 523 -17.48 2.09 15.49
C VAL A 523 -17.80 3.56 15.24
N GLY A 524 -19.03 3.96 15.57
CA GLY A 524 -19.55 5.28 15.19
C GLY A 524 -19.55 5.46 13.67
N ASP A 525 -18.99 6.58 13.21
CA ASP A 525 -18.88 6.92 11.79
C ASP A 525 -17.62 6.35 11.11
N PHE A 526 -16.73 5.72 11.87
CA PHE A 526 -15.44 5.28 11.36
C PHE A 526 -15.39 3.77 11.17
N VAL A 527 -14.68 3.35 10.12
CA VAL A 527 -14.51 1.96 9.73
C VAL A 527 -13.04 1.71 9.43
N LYS A 528 -12.53 0.54 9.85
CA LYS A 528 -11.20 0.07 9.47
C LYS A 528 -11.23 -1.40 9.08
N ARG A 529 -10.35 -1.77 8.14
CA ARG A 529 -10.18 -3.15 7.70
C ARG A 529 -9.06 -3.85 8.45
N TYR A 530 -9.24 -5.15 8.67
CA TYR A 530 -8.25 -6.02 9.26
C TYR A 530 -8.14 -7.30 8.44
N GLN A 531 -6.91 -7.80 8.29
CA GLN A 531 -6.63 -9.10 7.70
C GLN A 531 -6.18 -10.06 8.81
N LEU A 532 -6.98 -11.07 9.06
CA LEU A 532 -6.74 -12.08 10.09
C LEU A 532 -6.39 -13.40 9.42
N ARG A 533 -5.33 -14.07 9.90
CA ARG A 533 -4.92 -15.39 9.42
C ARG A 533 -4.79 -16.37 10.57
N VAL A 534 -5.23 -17.61 10.39
CA VAL A 534 -5.04 -18.70 11.36
C VAL A 534 -4.57 -19.95 10.61
N ASP A 535 -3.63 -20.68 11.21
CA ASP A 535 -3.09 -21.90 10.63
C ASP A 535 -4.11 -23.04 10.76
N LEU A 536 -4.19 -23.94 9.77
CA LEU A 536 -5.16 -25.04 9.77
C LEU A 536 -4.62 -26.34 10.37
#